data_AF-A0A2V2RVZ0-F1
#
_entry.id   AF-A0A2V2RVZ0-F1
#
_cell.length_a   1.000
_cell.length_b   1.000
_cell.length_c   1.000
_cell.angle_alpha   90.00
_cell.angle_beta   90.00
_cell.angle_gamma   90.00
#
_symmetry.space_group_name_H-M   'P 1'
#
loop_
_entity.id
_entity.type
_entity.pdbx_description
1 polymer ?
#
loop_
_entity_poly.entity_id
_entity_poly.type
_entity_poly.pdbx_seq_one_letter_code
_entity_poly.pdbx_strand_id
1 'polypeptide(L)'
;MRRFTWSKREMAVCHRIRQMRERLGMTQEECAGQVGIERSALVNYELGRTPLRYDIGLRICRQLIVSEEWLATGRYDACRAAAVGMGFPKDKDWKAIEDGVFFRQCVDLLSEGIALHIMPGTLFSDAYEQHLHGKYAELVRQFFHYPRLCFSDADKPELAVELIKVVNERHLLMLLSMAGHAEGQPANANVWTAYTRQVIEANHAILQKMLGKSGKDDEAARGREVLRR
;
A
#
# COMPACT_ATOMS: atom_id res chain seq x y z
N MET A 1 -26.21 11.28 -29.14
CA MET A 1 -25.06 11.09 -28.23
C MET A 1 -24.54 9.66 -28.43
N ARG A 2 -23.37 9.46 -29.05
CA ARG A 2 -22.83 8.10 -29.27
C ARG A 2 -22.45 7.51 -27.91
N ARG A 3 -23.11 6.41 -27.52
CA ARG A 3 -22.72 5.59 -26.37
C ARG A 3 -21.42 4.89 -26.76
N PHE A 4 -20.27 5.43 -26.35
CA PHE A 4 -19.02 4.69 -26.42
C PHE A 4 -19.12 3.54 -25.42
N THR A 5 -19.31 2.32 -25.93
CA THR A 5 -19.21 1.11 -25.13
C THR A 5 -17.76 0.65 -25.16
N TRP A 6 -17.04 0.92 -24.06
CA TRP A 6 -15.69 0.38 -23.85
C TRP A 6 -15.73 -1.13 -23.67
N SER A 7 -14.56 -1.77 -23.78
CA SER A 7 -14.46 -3.22 -23.59
C SER A 7 -14.91 -3.63 -22.17
N LYS A 8 -15.33 -4.89 -22.00
CA LYS A 8 -15.69 -5.43 -20.68
C LYS A 8 -14.55 -5.27 -19.67
N ARG A 9 -13.29 -5.33 -20.13
CA ARG A 9 -12.10 -5.15 -19.31
C ARG A 9 -12.01 -3.74 -18.75
N GLU A 10 -12.20 -2.72 -19.59
CA GLU A 10 -12.17 -1.32 -19.13
C GLU A 10 -13.30 -1.01 -18.17
N MET A 11 -14.50 -1.51 -18.46
CA MET A 11 -15.64 -1.39 -17.55
C MET A 11 -15.33 -2.04 -16.18
N ALA A 12 -14.63 -3.17 -16.16
CA ALA A 12 -14.24 -3.82 -14.91
C ALA A 12 -13.21 -3.00 -14.10
N VAL A 13 -12.23 -2.36 -14.76
CA VAL A 13 -11.29 -1.42 -14.10
C VAL A 13 -12.06 -0.26 -13.48
N CYS A 14 -12.96 0.35 -14.26
CA CYS A 14 -13.84 1.44 -13.81
C CYS A 14 -14.68 1.05 -12.58
N HIS A 15 -15.26 -0.15 -12.58
CA HIS A 15 -16.00 -0.66 -11.43
C HIS A 15 -15.11 -0.88 -10.20
N ARG A 16 -13.85 -1.30 -10.38
CA ARG A 16 -12.91 -1.46 -9.27
C ARG A 16 -12.52 -0.14 -8.62
N ILE A 17 -12.53 0.98 -9.34
CA ILE A 17 -12.34 2.31 -8.72
C ILE A 17 -13.43 2.57 -7.67
N ARG A 18 -14.69 2.30 -8.03
CA ARG A 18 -15.81 2.42 -7.10
C ARG A 18 -15.67 1.47 -5.92
N GLN A 19 -15.38 0.19 -6.19
CA GLN A 19 -15.21 -0.83 -5.14
C GLN A 19 -14.09 -0.45 -4.16
N MET A 20 -12.95 0.01 -4.68
CA MET A 20 -11.85 0.51 -3.87
C MET A 20 -12.29 1.66 -2.98
N ARG A 21 -12.92 2.69 -3.55
CA ARG A 21 -13.38 3.85 -2.77
C ARG A 21 -14.34 3.44 -1.65
N GLU A 22 -15.31 2.58 -1.97
CA GLU A 22 -16.28 2.07 -0.98
C GLU A 22 -15.60 1.21 0.10
N ARG A 23 -14.62 0.37 -0.27
CA ARG A 23 -13.80 -0.40 0.68
C ARG A 23 -12.98 0.49 1.63
N LEU A 24 -12.50 1.63 1.13
CA LEU A 24 -11.77 2.61 1.91
C LEU A 24 -12.68 3.51 2.76
N GLY A 25 -14.01 3.37 2.63
CA GLY A 25 -14.98 4.18 3.37
C GLY A 25 -15.01 5.66 2.95
N MET A 26 -14.53 5.98 1.74
CA MET A 26 -14.38 7.36 1.27
C MET A 26 -15.60 7.82 0.47
N THR A 27 -15.96 9.09 0.63
CA THR A 27 -16.86 9.80 -0.28
C THR A 27 -16.16 10.05 -1.63
N GLN A 28 -16.96 10.34 -2.67
CA GLN A 28 -16.40 10.71 -3.98
C GLN A 28 -15.57 11.99 -3.92
N GLU A 29 -15.92 12.93 -3.02
CA GLU A 29 -15.20 14.20 -2.86
C GLU A 29 -13.82 13.97 -2.24
N GLU A 30 -13.76 13.22 -1.12
CA GLU A 30 -12.49 12.88 -0.47
C GLU A 30 -11.56 12.10 -1.40
N CYS A 31 -12.10 11.10 -2.11
CA CYS A 31 -11.33 10.30 -3.05
C CYS A 31 -10.77 11.15 -4.20
N ALA A 32 -11.60 12.01 -4.79
CA ALA A 32 -11.16 12.90 -5.87
C ALA A 32 -10.11 13.90 -5.39
N GLY A 33 -10.31 14.50 -4.21
CA GLY A 33 -9.39 15.44 -3.59
C GLY A 33 -8.03 14.83 -3.23
N GLN A 34 -8.02 13.59 -2.70
CA GLN A 34 -6.80 12.87 -2.38
C GLN A 34 -6.01 12.46 -3.64
N VAL A 35 -6.71 12.02 -4.69
CA VAL A 35 -6.08 11.68 -5.98
C VAL A 35 -5.62 12.93 -6.74
N GLY A 36 -6.24 14.08 -6.50
CA GLY A 36 -5.96 15.33 -7.21
C GLY A 36 -6.63 15.38 -8.59
N ILE A 37 -7.89 14.94 -8.67
CA ILE A 37 -8.74 15.03 -9.87
C ILE A 37 -10.08 15.68 -9.53
N GLU A 38 -10.78 16.17 -10.54
CA GLU A 38 -12.16 16.65 -10.39
C GLU A 38 -13.09 15.53 -9.93
N ARG A 39 -14.01 15.82 -8.98
CA ARG A 39 -15.03 14.86 -8.55
C ARG A 39 -15.84 14.33 -9.74
N SER A 40 -16.17 15.18 -10.71
CA SER A 40 -16.90 14.80 -11.92
C SER A 40 -16.13 13.78 -12.77
N ALA A 41 -14.80 13.87 -12.81
CA ALA A 41 -13.94 12.91 -13.49
C ALA A 41 -13.99 11.55 -12.79
N LEU A 42 -13.88 11.53 -11.44
CA LEU A 42 -14.03 10.30 -10.66
C LEU A 42 -15.38 9.62 -10.94
N VAL A 43 -16.49 10.37 -10.90
CA VAL A 43 -17.83 9.83 -11.21
C VAL A 43 -17.88 9.22 -12.61
N ASN A 44 -17.28 9.87 -13.61
CA ASN A 44 -17.25 9.34 -14.97
C ASN A 44 -16.45 8.04 -15.08
N TYR A 45 -15.36 7.92 -14.33
CA TYR A 45 -14.61 6.66 -14.24
C TYR A 45 -15.44 5.57 -13.54
N GLU A 46 -16.06 5.84 -12.39
CA GLU A 46 -16.86 4.85 -11.65
C GLU A 46 -18.07 4.32 -12.44
N LEU A 47 -18.66 5.19 -13.28
CA LEU A 47 -19.77 4.84 -14.17
C LEU A 47 -19.32 4.20 -15.49
N GLY A 48 -18.01 4.08 -15.74
CA GLY A 48 -17.45 3.55 -16.99
C GLY A 48 -17.78 4.38 -18.22
N ARG A 49 -18.05 5.68 -18.05
CA ARG A 49 -18.28 6.62 -19.16
C ARG A 49 -16.97 6.96 -19.86
N THR A 50 -15.89 7.02 -19.08
CA THR A 50 -14.52 7.28 -19.54
C THR A 50 -13.63 6.14 -19.04
N PRO A 51 -12.76 5.56 -19.88
CA PRO A 51 -11.85 4.51 -19.45
C PRO A 51 -10.68 5.14 -18.68
N LEU A 52 -10.06 4.37 -17.79
CA LEU A 52 -9.00 4.87 -16.94
C LEU A 52 -7.67 4.93 -17.73
N ARG A 53 -7.05 6.10 -17.80
CA ARG A 53 -5.69 6.25 -18.35
C ARG A 53 -4.64 5.80 -17.34
N TYR A 54 -3.50 5.32 -17.82
CA TYR A 54 -2.52 4.69 -16.96
C TYR A 54 -1.91 5.62 -15.91
N ASP A 55 -1.64 6.86 -16.28
CA ASP A 55 -1.07 7.89 -15.41
C ASP A 55 -2.00 8.21 -14.23
N ILE A 56 -3.30 8.33 -14.51
CA ILE A 56 -4.33 8.52 -13.48
C ILE A 56 -4.51 7.24 -12.66
N GLY A 57 -4.50 6.06 -13.28
CA GLY A 57 -4.63 4.79 -12.56
C GLY A 57 -3.48 4.54 -11.59
N LEU A 58 -2.24 4.79 -12.01
CA LEU A 58 -1.07 4.72 -11.14
C LEU A 58 -1.10 5.77 -10.04
N ARG A 59 -1.56 6.99 -10.34
CA ARG A 59 -1.76 8.02 -9.31
C ARG A 59 -2.81 7.60 -8.27
N ILE A 60 -3.91 6.99 -8.69
CA ILE A 60 -4.93 6.44 -7.79
C ILE A 60 -4.31 5.38 -6.87
N CYS A 61 -3.61 4.40 -7.44
CA CYS A 61 -2.91 3.36 -6.66
C CYS A 61 -1.93 3.95 -5.66
N ARG A 62 -1.13 4.93 -6.09
CA ARG A 62 -0.16 5.62 -5.25
C ARG A 62 -0.82 6.38 -4.09
N GLN A 63 -1.79 7.23 -4.39
CA GLN A 63 -2.39 8.14 -3.41
C GLN A 63 -3.26 7.42 -2.40
N LEU A 64 -3.86 6.29 -2.79
CA LEU A 64 -4.74 5.48 -1.93
C LEU A 64 -4.07 4.21 -1.40
N ILE A 65 -2.81 3.97 -1.82
CA ILE A 65 -1.98 2.83 -1.42
C ILE A 65 -2.71 1.52 -1.71
N VAL A 66 -3.10 1.35 -2.97
CA VAL A 66 -3.86 0.21 -3.49
C VAL A 66 -3.04 -0.50 -4.55
N SER A 67 -3.11 -1.84 -4.56
CA SER A 67 -2.40 -2.68 -5.52
C SER A 67 -2.71 -2.32 -6.97
N GLU A 68 -1.65 -2.03 -7.73
CA GLU A 68 -1.72 -1.79 -9.17
C GLU A 68 -2.24 -3.02 -9.93
N GLU A 69 -1.83 -4.23 -9.52
CA GLU A 69 -2.32 -5.49 -10.09
C GLU A 69 -3.81 -5.66 -9.89
N TRP A 70 -4.28 -5.45 -8.66
CA TRP A 70 -5.69 -5.61 -8.34
C TRP A 70 -6.54 -4.59 -9.08
N LEU A 71 -6.14 -3.33 -9.14
CA LEU A 71 -6.90 -2.33 -9.89
C LEU A 71 -6.94 -2.67 -11.39
N ALA A 72 -5.85 -3.20 -11.97
CA ALA A 72 -5.76 -3.52 -13.39
C ALA A 72 -6.50 -4.81 -13.76
N THR A 73 -6.48 -5.82 -12.88
CA THR A 73 -6.89 -7.20 -13.22
C THR A 73 -8.00 -7.77 -12.34
N GLY A 74 -8.17 -7.24 -11.13
CA GLY A 74 -9.01 -7.83 -10.09
C GLY A 74 -8.41 -9.07 -9.43
N ARG A 75 -7.12 -9.36 -9.66
CA ARG A 75 -6.40 -10.53 -9.14
C ARG A 75 -5.22 -10.10 -8.26
N TYR A 76 -4.53 -11.09 -7.70
CA TYR A 76 -3.39 -10.94 -6.80
C TYR A 76 -2.29 -11.98 -7.14
N ASP A 77 -2.08 -12.29 -8.41
CA ASP A 77 -1.24 -13.40 -8.84
C ASP A 77 0.22 -13.20 -8.39
N ALA A 78 0.75 -11.98 -8.54
CA ALA A 78 2.10 -11.64 -8.10
C ALA A 78 2.23 -11.69 -6.56
N CYS A 79 1.23 -11.18 -5.82
CA CYS A 79 1.23 -11.23 -4.36
C CYS A 79 1.15 -12.67 -3.83
N ARG A 80 0.29 -13.51 -4.42
CA ARG A 80 0.18 -14.93 -4.08
C ARG A 80 1.49 -15.67 -4.36
N ALA A 81 2.11 -15.43 -5.51
CA ALA A 81 3.42 -16.02 -5.85
C ALA A 81 4.51 -15.61 -4.84
N ALA A 82 4.57 -14.32 -4.47
CA ALA A 82 5.50 -13.84 -3.45
C ALA A 82 5.23 -14.45 -2.07
N ALA A 83 3.96 -14.54 -1.65
CA ALA A 83 3.57 -15.15 -0.39
C ALA A 83 4.01 -16.63 -0.31
N VAL A 84 3.77 -17.40 -1.37
CA VAL A 84 4.24 -18.79 -1.46
C VAL A 84 5.76 -18.87 -1.36
N GLY A 85 6.49 -17.97 -2.02
CA GLY A 85 7.94 -17.88 -1.93
C GLY A 85 8.45 -17.57 -0.50
N MET A 86 7.63 -16.89 0.30
CA MET A 86 7.89 -16.59 1.72
C MET A 86 7.43 -17.72 2.68
N GLY A 87 6.95 -18.85 2.17
CA GLY A 87 6.51 -20.00 2.96
C GLY A 87 5.06 -19.95 3.45
N PHE A 88 4.22 -19.05 2.90
CA PHE A 88 2.79 -19.06 3.20
C PHE A 88 2.11 -20.27 2.53
N PRO A 89 1.20 -20.97 3.22
CA PRO A 89 0.57 -22.19 2.71
C PRO A 89 -0.38 -21.91 1.54
N LYS A 90 -0.32 -22.75 0.49
CA LYS A 90 -1.10 -22.60 -0.75
C LYS A 90 -2.60 -22.84 -0.57
N ASP A 91 -2.98 -23.72 0.36
CA ASP A 91 -4.33 -24.26 0.49
C ASP A 91 -5.21 -23.47 1.48
N LYS A 92 -4.80 -22.26 1.87
CA LYS A 92 -5.58 -21.40 2.77
C LYS A 92 -6.65 -20.59 2.03
N ASP A 93 -7.70 -20.24 2.76
CA ASP A 93 -8.59 -19.15 2.37
C ASP A 93 -7.78 -17.84 2.38
N TRP A 94 -7.42 -17.39 1.17
CA TRP A 94 -6.64 -16.16 0.98
C TRP A 94 -7.46 -14.90 1.26
N LYS A 95 -8.79 -14.99 1.41
CA LYS A 95 -9.67 -13.82 1.43
C LYS A 95 -9.29 -12.76 2.47
N ALA A 96 -8.97 -13.18 3.69
CA ALA A 96 -8.55 -12.24 4.74
C ALA A 96 -7.22 -11.53 4.42
N ILE A 97 -6.27 -12.26 3.83
CA ILE A 97 -4.98 -11.71 3.39
C ILE A 97 -5.18 -10.83 2.15
N GLU A 98 -6.06 -11.21 1.25
CA GLU A 98 -6.36 -10.46 0.04
C GLU A 98 -7.01 -9.12 0.34
N ASP A 99 -8.07 -9.12 1.16
CA ASP A 99 -8.84 -7.91 1.46
C ASP A 99 -8.04 -6.91 2.33
N GLY A 100 -7.12 -7.39 3.16
CA GLY A 100 -6.31 -6.54 4.03
C GLY A 100 -4.89 -6.27 3.54
N VAL A 101 -4.14 -7.34 3.24
CA VAL A 101 -2.73 -7.26 2.85
C VAL A 101 -2.62 -6.96 1.36
N PHE A 102 -3.02 -7.89 0.48
CA PHE A 102 -2.73 -7.75 -0.95
C PHE A 102 -3.43 -6.55 -1.60
N PHE A 103 -4.66 -6.23 -1.18
CA PHE A 103 -5.39 -5.04 -1.62
C PHE A 103 -4.56 -3.75 -1.44
N ARG A 104 -3.79 -3.66 -0.35
CA ARG A 104 -2.94 -2.51 -0.02
C ARG A 104 -1.48 -2.67 -0.50
N GLN A 105 -1.16 -3.68 -1.32
CA GLN A 105 0.20 -3.90 -1.84
C GLN A 105 0.51 -2.99 -3.03
N CYS A 106 0.68 -1.69 -2.76
CA CYS A 106 1.16 -0.72 -3.73
C CYS A 106 2.70 -0.71 -3.78
N VAL A 107 3.28 -0.64 -4.98
CA VAL A 107 4.74 -0.56 -5.17
C VAL A 107 5.21 0.70 -5.90
N ASP A 108 4.29 1.63 -6.12
CA ASP A 108 4.50 2.94 -6.73
C ASP A 108 5.15 2.85 -8.10
N LEU A 109 4.49 2.12 -9.00
CA LEU A 109 4.95 1.96 -10.39
C LEU A 109 5.02 3.30 -11.16
N LEU A 110 4.38 4.37 -10.66
CA LEU A 110 4.48 5.70 -11.25
C LEU A 110 5.89 6.27 -11.14
N SER A 111 6.59 5.93 -10.06
CA SER A 111 7.96 6.38 -9.77
C SER A 111 9.03 5.51 -10.47
N GLU A 112 8.62 4.44 -11.15
CA GLU A 112 9.54 3.58 -11.87
C GLU A 112 9.83 4.11 -13.27
N GLY A 113 11.10 4.06 -13.69
CA GLY A 113 11.52 4.55 -15.01
C GLY A 113 10.81 3.87 -16.19
N ILE A 114 10.24 2.68 -16.00
CA ILE A 114 9.44 2.01 -17.03
C ILE A 114 8.18 2.80 -17.40
N ALA A 115 7.58 3.53 -16.47
CA ALA A 115 6.39 4.35 -16.72
C ALA A 115 6.68 5.50 -17.71
N LEU A 116 7.91 6.03 -17.73
CA LEU A 116 8.33 7.10 -18.64
C LEU A 116 8.31 6.69 -20.12
N HIS A 117 8.36 5.40 -20.40
CA HIS A 117 8.39 4.86 -21.76
C HIS A 117 6.99 4.52 -22.28
N ILE A 118 5.93 4.70 -21.47
CA ILE A 118 4.55 4.39 -21.85
C ILE A 118 3.94 5.59 -22.56
N MET A 119 3.41 5.36 -23.75
CA MET A 119 2.79 6.40 -24.58
C MET A 119 1.67 7.15 -23.82
N PRO A 120 1.64 8.49 -23.84
CA PRO A 120 0.56 9.26 -23.24
C PRO A 120 -0.82 8.84 -23.80
N GLY A 121 -1.81 8.75 -22.92
CA GLY A 121 -3.17 8.37 -23.31
C GLY A 121 -3.46 6.87 -23.29
N THR A 122 -2.43 6.02 -23.13
CA THR A 122 -2.58 4.56 -22.95
C THR A 122 -3.52 4.25 -21.79
N LEU A 123 -4.39 3.25 -21.98
CA LEU A 123 -5.31 2.80 -20.93
C LEU A 123 -4.54 2.08 -19.84
N PHE A 124 -5.02 2.18 -18.60
CA PHE A 124 -4.35 1.60 -17.44
C PHE A 124 -4.21 0.08 -17.53
N SER A 125 -5.25 -0.58 -18.02
CA SER A 125 -5.29 -2.02 -18.26
C SER A 125 -4.23 -2.50 -19.25
N ASP A 126 -4.09 -1.78 -20.37
CA ASP A 126 -3.13 -2.08 -21.45
C ASP A 126 -1.71 -1.78 -20.99
N ALA A 127 -1.49 -0.62 -20.37
CA ALA A 127 -0.19 -0.24 -19.79
C ALA A 127 0.28 -1.29 -18.77
N TYR A 128 -0.63 -1.77 -17.92
CA TYR A 128 -0.30 -2.79 -16.94
C TYR A 128 0.15 -4.10 -17.59
N GLU A 129 -0.64 -4.61 -18.53
CA GLU A 129 -0.35 -5.88 -19.20
C GLU A 129 0.88 -5.83 -20.12
N GLN A 130 1.10 -4.72 -20.82
CA GLN A 130 2.16 -4.64 -21.82
C GLN A 130 3.51 -4.22 -21.22
N HIS A 131 3.50 -3.50 -20.09
CA HIS A 131 4.71 -2.86 -19.58
C HIS A 131 4.91 -3.08 -18.07
N LEU A 132 3.87 -2.94 -17.25
CA LEU A 132 4.07 -2.78 -15.79
C LEU A 132 4.03 -4.09 -15.00
N HIS A 133 3.33 -5.13 -15.47
CA HIS A 133 3.07 -6.35 -14.69
C HIS A 133 4.37 -7.08 -14.27
N GLY A 134 5.38 -7.12 -15.14
CA GLY A 134 6.68 -7.72 -14.84
C GLY A 134 7.40 -6.97 -13.72
N LYS A 135 7.44 -5.63 -13.80
CA LYS A 135 8.05 -4.78 -12.78
C LYS A 135 7.30 -4.84 -11.46
N TYR A 136 5.96 -4.88 -11.50
CA TYR A 136 5.14 -5.11 -10.32
C TYR A 136 5.52 -6.41 -9.61
N ALA A 137 5.60 -7.52 -10.33
CA ALA A 137 5.95 -8.82 -9.76
C ALA A 137 7.40 -8.89 -9.22
N GLU A 138 8.34 -8.16 -9.82
CA GLU A 138 9.69 -7.97 -9.28
C GLU A 138 9.64 -7.24 -7.93
N LEU A 139 9.01 -6.07 -7.89
CA LEU A 139 8.95 -5.22 -6.70
C LEU A 139 8.15 -5.86 -5.57
N VAL A 140 7.04 -6.54 -5.85
CA VAL A 140 6.28 -7.25 -4.82
C VAL A 140 7.09 -8.38 -4.19
N ARG A 141 7.94 -9.10 -4.96
CA ARG A 141 8.84 -10.11 -4.37
C ARG A 141 9.89 -9.47 -3.45
N GLN A 142 10.41 -8.30 -3.83
CA GLN A 142 11.42 -7.59 -3.04
C GLN A 142 10.82 -6.92 -1.79
N PHE A 143 9.60 -6.38 -1.90
CA PHE A 143 8.93 -5.57 -0.89
C PHE A 143 7.60 -6.21 -0.43
N PHE A 144 7.57 -7.54 -0.29
CA PHE A 144 6.32 -8.25 0.02
C PHE A 144 5.70 -7.80 1.35
N HIS A 145 6.53 -7.57 2.38
CA HIS A 145 6.03 -7.24 3.71
C HIS A 145 5.39 -5.85 3.78
N TYR A 146 5.91 -4.87 3.03
CA TYR A 146 5.49 -3.48 3.13
C TYR A 146 5.22 -2.86 1.75
N PRO A 147 4.16 -2.06 1.59
CA PRO A 147 3.98 -1.26 0.39
C PRO A 147 5.19 -0.34 0.20
N ARG A 148 5.58 -0.14 -1.05
CA ARG A 148 6.70 0.73 -1.41
C ARG A 148 6.16 1.99 -2.07
N LEU A 149 6.42 3.13 -1.45
CA LEU A 149 6.15 4.45 -2.01
C LEU A 149 7.46 5.25 -2.08
N CYS A 150 7.70 5.91 -3.21
CA CYS A 150 8.77 6.89 -3.31
C CYS A 150 8.21 8.26 -2.93
N PHE A 151 8.81 8.92 -1.93
CA PHE A 151 8.41 10.27 -1.52
C PHE A 151 9.26 11.32 -2.23
N SER A 152 8.63 12.45 -2.51
CA SER A 152 9.21 13.66 -3.06
C SER A 152 8.73 14.87 -2.26
N ASP A 153 9.41 16.00 -2.42
CA ASP A 153 9.01 17.26 -1.75
C ASP A 153 7.64 17.79 -2.23
N ALA A 154 7.12 17.28 -3.35
CA ALA A 154 5.81 17.62 -3.86
C ALA A 154 4.66 16.84 -3.18
N ASP A 155 4.98 15.77 -2.45
CA ASP A 155 3.97 14.94 -1.81
C ASP A 155 3.39 15.63 -0.57
N LYS A 156 2.07 15.57 -0.45
CA LYS A 156 1.39 16.15 0.70
C LYS A 156 1.58 15.24 1.94
N PRO A 157 1.67 15.80 3.15
CA PRO A 157 1.86 15.04 4.39
C PRO A 157 0.83 13.91 4.60
N GLU A 158 -0.39 14.08 4.10
CA GLU A 158 -1.49 13.12 4.22
C GLU A 158 -1.13 11.76 3.60
N LEU A 159 -0.32 11.74 2.54
CA LEU A 159 0.15 10.50 1.90
C LEU A 159 1.08 9.70 2.82
N ALA A 160 1.97 10.39 3.53
CA ALA A 160 2.85 9.76 4.50
C ALA A 160 2.06 9.21 5.70
N VAL A 161 1.06 9.95 6.18
CA VAL A 161 0.17 9.51 7.26
C VAL A 161 -0.62 8.26 6.83
N GLU A 162 -1.18 8.24 5.62
CA GLU A 162 -1.91 7.08 5.11
C GLU A 162 -0.98 5.87 4.94
N LEU A 163 0.27 6.05 4.49
CA LEU A 163 1.24 4.95 4.41
C LEU A 163 1.53 4.35 5.78
N ILE A 164 1.74 5.18 6.80
CA ILE A 164 1.99 4.72 8.17
C ILE A 164 0.79 3.91 8.68
N LYS A 165 -0.43 4.38 8.43
CA LYS A 165 -1.66 3.66 8.80
C LYS A 165 -1.71 2.29 8.13
N VAL A 166 -1.52 2.25 6.80
CA VAL A 166 -1.54 1.00 6.02
C VAL A 166 -0.45 0.02 6.47
N VAL A 167 0.77 0.50 6.72
CA VAL A 167 1.87 -0.32 7.22
C VAL A 167 1.51 -0.98 8.56
N ASN A 168 0.94 -0.20 9.49
CA ASN A 168 0.53 -0.73 10.79
C ASN A 168 -0.62 -1.74 10.67
N GLU A 169 -1.68 -1.42 9.93
CA GLU A 169 -2.82 -2.32 9.71
C GLU A 169 -2.38 -3.65 9.10
N ARG A 170 -1.54 -3.59 8.06
CA ARG A 170 -0.98 -4.79 7.44
C ARG A 170 -0.13 -5.60 8.39
N HIS A 171 0.72 -4.96 9.19
CA HIS A 171 1.59 -5.65 10.13
C HIS A 171 0.77 -6.39 11.19
N LEU A 172 -0.28 -5.75 11.72
CA LEU A 172 -1.20 -6.40 12.65
C LEU A 172 -1.87 -7.63 12.02
N LEU A 173 -2.33 -7.54 10.77
CA LEU A 173 -2.93 -8.68 10.07
C LEU A 173 -1.95 -9.84 9.84
N MET A 174 -0.70 -9.52 9.45
CA MET A 174 0.34 -10.55 9.28
C MET A 174 0.66 -11.24 10.60
N LEU A 175 0.83 -10.48 11.68
CA LEU A 175 1.08 -11.04 13.00
C LEU A 175 -0.11 -11.89 13.48
N LEU A 176 -1.37 -11.44 13.29
CA LEU A 176 -2.58 -12.22 13.63
C LEU A 176 -2.61 -13.55 12.88
N SER A 177 -2.26 -13.51 11.59
CA SER A 177 -2.18 -14.71 10.77
C SER A 177 -1.13 -15.68 11.32
N MET A 178 0.06 -15.20 11.67
CA MET A 178 1.14 -16.02 12.26
C MET A 178 0.76 -16.62 13.62
N ALA A 179 0.02 -15.89 14.46
CA ALA A 179 -0.45 -16.40 15.76
C ALA A 179 -1.41 -17.59 15.59
N GLY A 180 -2.32 -17.52 14.61
CA GLY A 180 -3.24 -18.62 14.30
C GLY A 180 -2.60 -19.87 13.68
N HIS A 181 -1.34 -19.78 13.26
CA HIS A 181 -0.57 -20.90 12.71
C HIS A 181 0.29 -21.64 13.74
N ALA A 182 0.37 -21.14 14.97
CA ALA A 182 1.29 -21.62 16.01
C ALA A 182 0.64 -22.63 16.98
N GLU A 183 -0.22 -23.53 16.50
CA GLU A 183 -0.62 -24.69 17.31
C GLU A 183 0.60 -25.60 17.53
N GLY A 184 1.24 -25.47 18.70
CA GLY A 184 2.28 -26.40 19.17
C GLY A 184 3.72 -25.87 19.24
N GLN A 185 4.01 -24.59 18.98
CA GLN A 185 5.36 -24.02 19.20
C GLN A 185 5.32 -22.74 20.04
N PRO A 186 5.97 -22.70 21.23
CA PRO A 186 5.98 -21.53 22.11
C PRO A 186 6.90 -20.38 21.63
N ALA A 187 7.28 -20.33 20.35
CA ALA A 187 8.29 -19.40 19.84
C ALA A 187 7.74 -18.00 19.44
N ASN A 188 6.43 -17.84 19.19
CA ASN A 188 5.88 -16.61 18.59
C ASN A 188 5.26 -15.60 19.58
N ALA A 189 5.18 -15.91 20.88
CA ALA A 189 4.70 -14.94 21.88
C ALA A 189 5.61 -13.69 21.96
N ASN A 190 6.90 -13.85 21.66
CA ASN A 190 7.90 -12.79 21.76
C ASN A 190 7.86 -11.78 20.60
N VAL A 191 7.35 -12.16 19.42
CA VAL A 191 7.37 -11.29 18.23
C VAL A 191 6.42 -10.10 18.41
N TRP A 192 5.22 -10.34 18.95
CA TRP A 192 4.25 -9.29 19.25
C TRP A 192 4.77 -8.29 20.28
N THR A 193 5.38 -8.80 21.36
CA THR A 193 5.97 -7.96 22.40
C THR A 193 7.16 -7.18 21.87
N ALA A 194 8.03 -7.81 21.07
CA ALA A 194 9.17 -7.15 20.45
C ALA A 194 8.71 -6.05 19.47
N TYR A 195 7.76 -6.35 18.57
CA TYR A 195 7.22 -5.35 17.64
C TYR A 195 6.60 -4.17 18.38
N THR A 196 5.68 -4.44 19.32
CA THR A 196 4.99 -3.40 20.09
C THR A 196 5.99 -2.53 20.84
N ARG A 197 7.00 -3.14 21.48
CA ARG A 197 8.07 -2.41 22.17
C ARG A 197 8.86 -1.52 21.21
N GLN A 198 9.31 -2.05 20.08
CA GLN A 198 10.11 -1.31 19.11
C GLN A 198 9.34 -0.14 18.50
N VAL A 199 8.05 -0.32 18.18
CA VAL A 199 7.20 0.78 17.70
C VAL A 199 7.07 1.88 18.74
N ILE A 200 6.82 1.53 20.01
CA ILE A 200 6.71 2.52 21.10
C ILE A 200 8.04 3.25 21.31
N GLU A 201 9.15 2.53 21.39
CA GLU A 201 10.49 3.09 21.59
C GLU A 201 10.92 4.02 20.44
N ALA A 202 10.68 3.61 19.18
CA ALA A 202 10.98 4.43 18.01
C ALA A 202 10.15 5.72 17.99
N ASN A 203 8.83 5.62 18.22
CA ASN A 203 7.96 6.80 18.26
C ASN A 203 8.31 7.73 19.43
N HIS A 204 8.65 7.18 20.59
CA HIS A 204 9.14 7.96 21.72
C HIS A 204 10.41 8.74 21.36
N ALA A 205 11.40 8.07 20.76
CA ALA A 205 12.66 8.70 20.35
C ALA A 205 12.43 9.82 19.31
N ILE A 206 11.53 9.62 18.35
CA ILE A 206 11.14 10.65 17.38
C ILE A 206 10.50 11.85 18.09
N LEU A 207 9.55 11.61 18.98
CA LEU A 207 8.87 12.68 19.72
C LEU A 207 9.83 13.50 20.59
N GLN A 208 10.79 12.84 21.27
CA GLN A 208 11.81 13.55 22.05
C GLN A 208 12.66 14.48 21.17
N LYS A 209 13.06 14.02 19.98
CA LYS A 209 13.77 14.84 19.00
C LYS A 209 12.92 16.02 18.53
N MET A 210 11.64 15.81 18.22
CA MET A 210 10.72 16.87 17.79
C MET A 210 10.48 17.93 18.86
N LEU A 211 10.43 17.53 20.14
CA LEU A 211 10.25 18.44 21.27
C LEU A 211 11.54 19.19 21.68
N GLY A 212 12.63 19.08 20.90
CA GLY A 212 13.91 19.71 21.22
C GLY A 212 14.60 19.13 22.45
N LYS A 213 14.13 17.97 22.95
CA LYS A 213 14.75 17.23 24.06
C LYS A 213 15.86 16.31 23.53
N SER A 214 16.77 16.86 22.75
CA SER A 214 18.01 16.17 22.41
C SER A 214 19.11 16.62 23.37
N GLY A 215 19.50 15.74 24.30
CA GLY A 215 20.88 15.72 24.81
C GLY A 215 21.16 16.12 26.26
N LYS A 216 20.19 16.49 27.11
CA LYS A 216 20.49 16.75 28.54
C LYS A 216 20.24 15.56 29.48
N ASP A 217 19.37 14.62 29.11
CA ASP A 217 19.06 13.48 29.96
C ASP A 217 20.05 12.30 29.77
N ASP A 218 20.76 12.23 28.63
CA ASP A 218 21.79 11.22 28.38
C ASP A 218 23.08 11.46 29.19
N GLU A 219 23.42 12.72 29.49
CA GLU A 219 24.53 13.06 30.40
C GLU A 219 24.19 12.71 31.86
N ALA A 220 22.93 12.89 32.28
CA ALA A 220 22.47 12.52 33.61
C ALA A 220 22.35 10.98 33.80
N ALA A 221 22.13 10.22 32.72
CA ALA A 221 22.18 8.76 32.74
C ALA A 221 23.62 8.24 32.81
N ARG A 222 24.55 8.79 32.01
CA ARG A 222 25.97 8.42 32.03
C ARG A 222 26.70 8.85 33.32
N GLY A 223 26.35 10.00 33.89
CA GLY A 223 26.93 10.47 35.16
C GLY A 223 26.55 9.62 36.38
N ARG A 224 25.43 8.89 36.34
CA ARG A 224 25.00 7.99 37.42
C ARG A 224 25.68 6.62 37.39
N GLU A 225 26.27 6.23 36.26
CA GLU A 225 26.99 4.97 36.11
C GLU A 225 28.48 5.09 36.52
N VAL A 226 29.05 6.29 36.44
CA VAL A 226 30.43 6.58 36.86
C VAL A 226 30.56 6.76 38.39
N LEU A 227 29.48 7.15 39.09
CA LEU A 227 29.45 7.32 40.54
C LEU A 227 29.10 6.03 41.33
N ARG A 228 29.00 4.88 40.65
CA ARG A 228 28.75 3.55 41.26
C ARG A 228 29.90 2.55 41.08
N ARG A 229 31.12 3.04 40.82
CA ARG A 229 32.35 2.23 40.91
C ARG A 229 33.21 2.68 42.07
#